data_AF-A0A1K1RBA2-F1
#
_entry.id   AF-A0A1K1RBA2-F1
#
_cell.length_a   1.000
_cell.length_b   1.000
_cell.length_c   1.000
_cell.angle_alpha   90.00
_cell.angle_beta   90.00
_cell.angle_gamma   90.00
#
_symmetry.space_group_name_H-M   'P 1'
#
loop_
_entity.id
_entity.type
_entity.pdbx_description
1 polymer ?
#
loop_
_entity_poly.entity_id
_entity_poly.type
_entity_poly.pdbx_seq_one_letter_code
_entity_poly.pdbx_strand_id
1 'polypeptide(L)' 'MHDSLSPRRLRALIALAWLAAGALLLLLTPLSGHSETWGWTPAFWLLLAPASVLVAMKPSLPMSLLAALLRR' A
#
# COMPACT_ATOMS: atom_id res chain seq x y z
N MET A 1 23.42 -4.70 18.23
CA MET A 1 22.82 -3.34 18.14
C MET A 1 21.35 -3.54 17.78
N HIS A 2 20.47 -3.68 18.78
CA HIS A 2 19.04 -3.69 18.51
C HIS A 2 18.60 -2.24 18.38
N ASP A 3 18.70 -1.70 17.16
CA ASP A 3 18.08 -0.42 16.83
C ASP A 3 16.58 -0.58 17.03
N SER A 4 16.07 -0.06 18.13
CA SER A 4 14.64 -0.08 18.42
C SER A 4 13.95 0.76 17.34
N LEU A 5 13.38 0.07 16.34
CA LEU A 5 12.58 0.71 15.30
C LEU A 5 11.45 1.48 15.99
N SER A 6 11.36 2.78 15.71
CA SER A 6 10.25 3.56 16.22
C SER A 6 8.93 2.90 15.79
N PRO A 7 7.89 2.86 16.65
CA PRO A 7 6.63 2.20 16.31
C PRO A 7 6.02 2.72 15.00
N ARG A 8 6.25 3.99 14.69
CA ARG A 8 5.86 4.60 13.41
C ARG A 8 6.63 3.98 12.23
N ARG A 9 7.95 3.84 12.33
CA ARG A 9 8.77 3.25 11.25
C ARG A 9 8.39 1.79 11.00
N LEU A 10 8.13 1.03 12.07
CA LEU A 10 7.70 -0.36 11.95
C LEU A 10 6.36 -0.49 11.20
N ARG A 11 5.35 0.33 11.54
CA ARG A 11 4.06 0.34 10.82
C ARG A 11 4.20 0.67 9.35
N ALA A 12 5.07 1.64 9.02
CA ALA A 12 5.35 1.99 7.63
C ALA A 12 5.98 0.83 6.85
N LEU A 13 6.94 0.13 7.45
CA LEU A 13 7.58 -1.04 6.83
C LEU A 13 6.59 -2.18 6.63
N ILE A 14 5.73 -2.46 7.61
CA ILE A 14 4.68 -3.47 7.49
C ILE A 14 3.71 -3.11 6.35
N ALA A 15 3.25 -1.85 6.29
CA ALA A 15 2.35 -1.41 5.23
C ALA A 15 3.01 -1.44 3.84
N LEU A 16 4.30 -1.10 3.73
CA LEU A 16 5.06 -1.22 2.48
C LEU A 16 5.26 -2.68 2.06
N ALA A 17 5.61 -3.56 3.00
CA ALA A 17 5.76 -4.99 2.74
C ALA A 17 4.43 -5.62 2.29
N TRP A 18 3.32 -5.24 2.93
CA TRP A 18 1.99 -5.64 2.54
C TRP A 18 1.67 -5.14 1.12
N LEU A 19 1.87 -3.85 0.84
CA LEU A 19 1.59 -3.29 -0.49
C LEU A 19 2.40 -4.00 -1.59
N ALA A 20 3.69 -4.26 -1.34
CA ALA A 20 4.56 -4.95 -2.28
C ALA A 20 4.13 -6.41 -2.50
N ALA A 21 3.84 -7.14 -1.41
CA ALA A 21 3.35 -8.50 -1.49
C ALA A 21 1.99 -8.60 -2.18
N GLY A 22 1.07 -7.66 -1.90
CA GLY A 22 -0.25 -7.60 -2.52
C GLY A 22 -0.18 -7.28 -4.01
N ALA A 23 0.66 -6.34 -4.42
CA ALA A 23 0.93 -6.07 -5.82
C ALA A 23 1.54 -7.28 -6.53
N LEU A 24 2.53 -7.94 -5.91
CA LEU A 24 3.15 -9.14 -6.45
C LEU A 24 2.13 -10.28 -6.59
N LEU A 25 1.25 -10.46 -5.60
CA LEU A 25 0.18 -11.46 -5.65
C LEU A 25 -0.73 -11.21 -6.85
N LEU A 26 -1.21 -9.98 -7.02
CA LEU A 26 -2.09 -9.60 -8.15
C LEU A 26 -1.40 -9.69 -9.52
N LEU A 27 -0.07 -9.51 -9.57
CA LEU A 27 0.74 -9.71 -10.78
C LEU A 27 0.92 -11.18 -11.13
N LEU A 28 1.16 -12.03 -10.12
CA LEU A 28 1.50 -13.44 -10.33
C LEU A 28 0.27 -14.36 -10.39
N THR A 29 -0.83 -13.94 -9.79
CA THR A 29 -2.08 -14.71 -9.82
C THR A 29 -3.11 -13.98 -10.66
N PRO A 30 -3.85 -14.69 -11.53
CA PRO A 30 -5.02 -14.14 -12.22
C PRO A 30 -6.19 -14.03 -11.23
N LEU A 31 -5.94 -13.48 -10.04
CA LEU A 31 -6.99 -13.05 -9.15
C LEU A 31 -7.67 -11.88 -9.84
N SER A 32 -8.90 -12.10 -10.30
CA SER A 32 -9.72 -11.02 -10.83
C SER A 32 -9.76 -9.91 -9.79
N GLY A 33 -9.25 -8.72 -10.15
CA GLY A 33 -9.27 -7.54 -9.26
C GLY A 33 -10.69 -7.19 -8.80
N HIS A 34 -11.68 -7.70 -9.55
CA HIS A 34 -13.08 -7.76 -9.20
C HIS A 34 -13.55 -9.23 -9.17
N SER A 35 -13.97 -9.70 -8.01
CA SER A 35 -14.66 -10.98 -7.83
C SER A 35 -16.15 -10.79 -8.07
N GLU A 36 -16.81 -11.66 -8.84
CA GLU A 36 -18.27 -11.61 -9.00
C GLU A 36 -19.03 -11.92 -7.70
N THR A 37 -18.41 -12.67 -6.78
CA THR A 37 -18.98 -13.07 -5.50
C THR A 37 -18.74 -12.06 -4.38
N TRP A 38 -17.63 -11.33 -4.40
CA TRP A 38 -17.23 -10.43 -3.30
C TRP A 38 -16.88 -9.00 -3.75
N GLY A 39 -16.94 -8.71 -5.05
CA GLY A 39 -16.66 -7.41 -5.65
C GLY A 39 -15.17 -7.04 -5.67
N TRP A 40 -14.85 -5.77 -5.39
CA TRP A 40 -13.49 -5.20 -5.38
C TRP A 40 -12.60 -5.65 -4.21
N THR A 41 -12.96 -6.73 -3.53
CA THR A 41 -12.32 -7.19 -2.28
C THR A 41 -10.82 -7.41 -2.43
N PRO A 42 -10.30 -8.11 -3.45
CA PRO A 42 -8.87 -8.38 -3.53
C PRO A 42 -8.05 -7.11 -3.74
N ALA A 43 -8.43 -6.28 -4.72
CA ALA A 43 -7.73 -5.03 -5.01
C ALA A 43 -7.80 -4.04 -3.84
N PHE A 44 -8.95 -3.96 -3.16
CA PHE A 44 -9.11 -3.11 -1.98
C PHE A 44 -8.18 -3.56 -0.84
N TRP A 45 -8.21 -4.84 -0.46
CA TRP A 45 -7.45 -5.33 0.68
C TRP A 45 -5.94 -5.41 0.42
N LEU A 46 -5.54 -5.70 -0.82
CA LEU A 46 -4.13 -5.88 -1.16
C LEU A 46 -3.43 -4.56 -1.51
N LEU A 47 -4.16 -3.56 -2.01
CA LEU A 47 -3.58 -2.28 -2.43
C LEU A 47 -4.12 -1.10 -1.61
N LEU A 48 -5.44 -0.90 -1.62
CA LEU A 48 -6.04 0.31 -1.07
C LEU A 48 -5.91 0.40 0.46
N ALA A 49 -6.10 -0.72 1.16
CA ALA A 49 -5.93 -0.80 2.60
C ALA A 49 -4.50 -0.46 3.05
N PRO A 50 -3.42 -1.13 2.58
CA PRO A 50 -2.06 -0.75 2.98
C PRO A 50 -1.65 0.65 2.51
N ALA A 51 -2.11 1.10 1.33
CA ALA A 51 -1.87 2.47 0.86
C ALA A 51 -2.54 3.50 1.79
N SER A 52 -3.77 3.26 2.25
CA SER A 52 -4.48 4.15 3.16
C SER A 52 -3.75 4.31 4.51
N VAL A 53 -3.13 3.24 5.03
CA VAL A 53 -2.30 3.30 6.24
C VAL A 53 -1.11 4.23 6.02
N LEU A 54 -0.41 4.11 4.88
CA LEU A 54 0.72 4.98 4.55
C LEU A 54 0.30 6.44 4.41
N VAL A 55 -0.86 6.70 3.78
CA VAL A 55 -1.43 8.06 3.66
C VAL A 55 -1.81 8.62 5.04
N ALA A 56 -2.48 7.85 5.89
CA ALA A 56 -2.85 8.28 7.24
C ALA A 56 -1.61 8.65 8.08
N MET A 57 -0.47 8.01 7.84
CA MET A 57 0.79 8.32 8.52
C MET A 57 1.47 9.59 8.00
N LYS A 58 1.22 10.00 6.74
CA LYS A 58 1.67 11.28 6.17
C LYS A 58 0.70 11.75 5.07
N PRO A 59 -0.35 12.51 5.43
CA PRO A 59 -1.45 12.86 4.52
C PRO A 59 -1.04 13.72 3.32
N SER A 60 -0.01 14.54 3.48
CA SER A 60 0.51 15.39 2.40
C SER A 60 1.37 14.65 1.38
N LEU A 61 1.79 13.42 1.68
CA LEU A 61 2.66 12.62 0.81
C LEU A 61 2.06 12.38 -0.58
N PRO A 62 0.82 11.88 -0.76
CA PRO A 62 0.26 11.60 -2.09
C PRO A 62 0.24 12.84 -2.99
N MET A 63 -0.20 13.99 -2.46
CA MET A 63 -0.23 15.25 -3.20
C MET A 63 1.18 15.73 -3.55
N SER A 64 2.16 15.54 -2.66
CA SER A 64 3.55 15.88 -2.94
C SER A 64 4.19 15.00 -4.01
N LEU A 65 3.86 13.69 -4.03
CA LEU A 65 4.33 12.75 -5.03
C LEU A 65 3.69 13.03 -6.39
N LEU A 66 2.37 13.30 -6.41
CA LEU A 66 1.67 13.71 -7.62
C LEU A 66 2.24 15.01 -8.18
N ALA A 67 2.43 16.03 -7.33
CA ALA A 67 3.07 17.28 -7.73
C ALA A 67 4.51 17.08 -8.23
N ALA A 68 5.25 16.11 -7.69
CA ALA A 68 6.59 15.77 -8.17
C ALA A 68 6.57 15.03 -9.52
N LEU A 69 5.58 14.16 -9.75
CA LEU A 69 5.37 13.47 -11.02
C LEU A 69 4.96 14.45 -12.13
N LEU A 70 4.08 15.41 -11.83
CA LEU A 70 3.61 16.41 -12.80
C LEU A 70 4.65 17.50 -13.13
N ARG A 71 5.74 17.58 -12.36
CA ARG A 71 6.87 18.49 -12.62
C ARG A 71 7.98 17.83 -13.46
N ARG A 72 7.86 16.54 -13.76
CA ARG A 72 8.73 15.83 -14.71
C ARG A 72 8.16 15.94 -16.11
#